data_AF-A0A6P0TXV9-F1
#
_entry.id   AF-A0A6P0TXV9-F1
#
_cell.length_a   1.000
_cell.length_b   1.000
_cell.length_c   1.000
_cell.angle_alpha   90.00
_cell.angle_beta   90.00
_cell.angle_gamma   90.00
#
_symmetry.space_group_name_H-M   'P 1'
#
loop_
_entity.id
_entity.type
_entity.pdbx_description
1 polymer ?
#
loop_
_entity_poly.entity_id
_entity_poly.type
_entity_poly.pdbx_seq_one_letter_code
_entity_poly.pdbx_strand_id
1 'polypeptide(L)' 'PELRLRVGKYRVLFMEDRENQVYVVTTIASRGDVYK' A
#
# COMPACT_ATOMS: atom_id res chain seq x y z
N PRO A 1 10.43 4.31 2.96
CA PRO A 1 9.28 5.15 2.52
C PRO A 1 8.11 4.26 2.09
N GLU A 2 6.91 4.49 2.63
CA GLU A 2 5.71 3.72 2.25
C GLU A 2 5.19 4.17 0.88
N LEU A 3 4.98 3.22 -0.02
CA LEU A 3 4.51 3.43 -1.38
C LEU A 3 2.98 3.24 -1.43
N ARG A 4 2.35 3.90 -2.41
CA ARG A 4 0.89 3.90 -2.54
C ARG A 4 0.43 3.62 -3.97
N LEU A 5 -0.33 2.54 -4.14
CA LEU A 5 -0.97 2.18 -5.41
C LEU A 5 -2.46 2.56 -5.38
N ARG A 6 -2.98 3.03 -6.52
CA ARG A 6 -4.42 3.28 -6.71
C ARG A 6 -5.04 2.12 -7.49
N VAL A 7 -6.03 1.46 -6.90
CA VAL A 7 -6.77 0.37 -7.55
C VAL A 7 -8.27 0.71 -7.49
N GLY A 8 -8.78 1.32 -8.55
CA GLY A 8 -10.15 1.83 -8.59
C GLY A 8 -10.45 2.81 -7.45
N LYS A 9 -11.35 2.41 -6.54
CA LYS A 9 -11.78 3.18 -5.35
C LYS A 9 -10.89 2.93 -4.12
N TYR A 10 -10.00 1.95 -4.16
CA TYR A 10 -9.14 1.55 -3.05
C TYR A 10 -7.73 2.13 -3.18
N ARG A 11 -7.03 2.19 -2.05
CA ARG A 11 -5.60 2.45 -1.95
C ARG A 11 -4.93 1.24 -1.30
N VAL A 12 -3.81 0.86 -1.87
CA VAL A 12 -2.92 -0.15 -1.31
C VAL A 12 -1.66 0.56 -0.86
N LEU A 13 -1.34 0.44 0.42
CA LEU A 13 -0.08 0.86 1.00
C LEU A 13 0.84 -0.35 1.06
N PHE A 14 2.08 -0.16 0.63
CA PHE A 14 3.04 -1.24 0.57
C PHE A 14 4.47 -0.70 0.71
N MET A 15 5.37 -1.60 1.08
CA MET A 15 6.79 -1.33 1.17
C MET A 15 7.55 -2.29 0.26
N GLU A 16 8.64 -1.81 -0.31
CA GLU A 16 9.57 -2.62 -1.10
C GLU A 16 10.65 -3.16 -0.17
N ASP A 17 10.73 -4.49 -0.06
CA ASP A 17 11.86 -5.19 0.53
C ASP A 17 12.78 -5.65 -0.60
N ARG A 18 13.86 -4.88 -0.82
CA ARG A 18 14.81 -5.12 -1.90
C ARG A 18 15.73 -6.31 -1.65
N GLU A 19 15.97 -6.66 -0.39
CA GLU A 19 16.85 -7.78 -0.04
C GLU A 19 16.17 -9.10 -0.37
N ASN A 20 14.88 -9.20 -0.03
CA ASN A 20 14.09 -10.40 -0.28
C ASN A 20 13.35 -10.35 -1.63
N GLN A 21 13.48 -9.26 -2.40
CA GLN A 21 12.78 -9.01 -3.67
C GLN A 21 11.25 -9.17 -3.58
N VAL A 22 10.66 -8.71 -2.48
CA VAL A 22 9.22 -8.79 -2.24
C VAL A 22 8.62 -7.42 -1.96
N TYR A 23 7.33 -7.28 -2.28
CA TYR A 23 6.53 -6.14 -1.85
C TYR A 23 5.62 -6.58 -0.72
N VAL A 24 5.72 -5.90 0.43
CA VAL A 24 4.91 -6.19 1.61
C VAL A 24 3.75 -5.21 1.65
N VAL A 25 2.52 -5.72 1.53
CA VAL A 25 1.30 -4.92 1.64
C VAL A 25 0.98 -4.69 3.11
N THR A 26 0.90 -3.43 3.53
CA THR A 26 0.59 -3.04 4.91
C THR A 26 -0.90 -2.79 5.10
N THR A 27 -1.53 -2.11 4.14
CA THR A 27 -2.94 -1.70 4.23
C THR A 27 -3.62 -1.77 2.88
N ILE A 28 -4.86 -2.28 2.88
CA ILE A 28 -5.80 -2.15 1.77
C ILE A 28 -7.07 -1.50 2.31
N ALA A 29 -7.33 -0.25 1.92
CA ALA A 29 -8.47 0.49 2.43
C ALA A 29 -9.09 1.42 1.38
N SER A 30 -10.33 1.83 1.61
CA SER A 30 -11.01 2.80 0.76
C SER A 30 -10.31 4.17 0.83
N ARG A 31 -10.46 5.03 -0.18
CA ARG A 31 -9.80 6.34 -0.24
C ARG A 31 -9.93 7.18 1.06
N GLY A 32 -11.06 7.07 1.76
CA GLY A 32 -11.37 7.85 2.97
C GLY A 32 -10.94 7.21 4.29
N ASP A 33 -10.62 5.91 4.29
CA ASP A 33 -10.31 5.15 5.50
C ASP A 33 -8.80 4.94 5.71
N VAL A 34 -7.98 5.25 4.70
CA VAL A 34 -6.51 5.12 4.77
C VAL A 34 -5.89 6.15 5.72
N TYR A 35 -6.60 7.24 6.02
CA TYR A 35 -6.11 8.37 6.83
C TYR A 35 -6.90 8.60 8.12
N LYS A 36 -7.80 7.68 8.49
CA LYS A 36 -8.60 7.76 9.72
C LYS A 36 -7.99 6.93 10.83
#